data_AF-A0A2V6EF14-F1
#
_entry.id   AF-A0A2V6EF14-F1
#
_cell.length_a   1.000
_cell.length_b   1.000
_cell.length_c   1.000
_cell.angle_alpha   90.00
_cell.angle_beta   90.00
_cell.angle_gamma   90.00
#
_symmetry.space_group_name_H-M   'P 1'
#
loop_
_entity.id
_entity.type
_entity.pdbx_description
1 polymer ?
#
loop_
_entity_poly.entity_id
_entity_poly.type
_entity_poly.pdbx_seq_one_letter_code
_entity_poly.pdbx_strand_id
1 'polypeptide(L)'
;MSTPSDSNTTLRLTRVFKAPRDRVYAASTDPEQMKQWSGPEGSESLAWELDTRVGGKWRWELRTPDGEKMAAFGEYREIRPDEKLVYTWR
;
A
#
# COMPACT_ATOMS: atom_id res chain seq x y z
N MET A 1 5.52 2.84 -30.15
CA MET A 1 4.45 3.78 -29.74
C MET A 1 3.71 3.10 -28.60
N SER A 2 3.82 3.59 -27.36
CA SER A 2 3.07 3.03 -26.23
C SER A 2 1.66 3.62 -26.25
N THR A 3 0.66 2.78 -26.42
CA THR A 3 -0.75 3.14 -26.39
C THR A 3 -1.10 3.72 -25.02
N PRO A 4 -1.77 4.89 -24.92
CA PRO A 4 -2.29 5.37 -23.65
C PRO A 4 -3.37 4.39 -23.15
N SER A 5 -3.20 3.84 -21.95
CA SER A 5 -4.16 2.94 -21.33
C SER A 5 -5.30 3.74 -20.70
N ASP A 6 -6.33 4.06 -21.48
CA ASP A 6 -7.62 4.55 -20.98
C ASP A 6 -8.46 3.36 -20.48
N SER A 7 -8.13 2.82 -19.31
CA SER A 7 -8.97 1.82 -18.66
C SER A 7 -9.25 2.23 -17.23
N ASN A 8 -10.44 2.79 -16.98
CA ASN A 8 -11.03 2.96 -15.65
C ASN A 8 -11.46 1.58 -15.09
N THR A 9 -10.52 0.64 -15.02
CA THR A 9 -10.75 -0.71 -14.53
C THR A 9 -10.77 -0.67 -13.00
N THR A 10 -11.91 -0.99 -12.41
CA THR A 10 -12.07 -1.04 -10.95
C THR A 10 -12.04 -2.48 -10.44
N LEU A 11 -11.24 -2.73 -9.41
CA LEU A 11 -11.20 -4.00 -8.68
C LEU A 11 -11.77 -3.83 -7.27
N ARG A 12 -12.71 -4.70 -6.86
CA ARG A 12 -13.27 -4.73 -5.50
C ARG A 12 -12.95 -6.05 -4.82
N LEU A 13 -12.28 -5.99 -3.66
CA LEU A 13 -12.03 -7.14 -2.81
C LEU A 13 -12.76 -6.99 -1.48
N THR A 14 -13.27 -8.11 -0.97
CA THR A 14 -13.82 -8.20 0.39
C THR A 14 -13.21 -9.41 1.07
N ARG A 15 -12.74 -9.21 2.30
CA ARG A 15 -12.11 -10.24 3.14
C ARG A 15 -12.57 -10.04 4.58
N VAL A 16 -12.69 -11.15 5.31
CA VAL A 16 -13.01 -11.17 6.74
C VAL A 16 -11.76 -11.60 7.49
N PHE A 17 -11.33 -10.78 8.44
CA PHE A 17 -10.20 -11.07 9.31
C PHE A 17 -10.70 -11.39 10.72
N LYS A 18 -10.16 -12.44 11.34
CA LYS A 18 -10.39 -12.75 12.77
C LYS A 18 -9.48 -11.89 13.65
N ALA A 19 -9.55 -10.58 13.49
CA ALA A 19 -8.77 -9.60 14.21
C ALA A 19 -9.63 -8.35 14.48
N PRO A 20 -9.37 -7.62 15.58
CA PRO A 20 -10.03 -6.36 15.82
C PRO A 20 -9.61 -5.33 14.76
N ARG A 21 -10.49 -4.35 14.57
CA ARG A 21 -10.46 -3.39 13.46
C ARG A 21 -9.21 -2.50 13.48
N ASP A 22 -8.78 -2.12 14.67
CA ASP A 22 -7.56 -1.34 14.94
C ASP A 22 -6.30 -2.05 14.46
N ARG A 23 -6.19 -3.37 14.66
CA ARG A 23 -5.06 -4.16 14.15
C ARG A 23 -5.04 -4.25 12.64
N VAL A 24 -6.19 -4.42 12.00
CA VAL A 24 -6.28 -4.43 10.53
C VAL A 24 -5.89 -3.08 9.96
N TYR A 25 -6.31 -2.00 10.61
CA TYR A 25 -5.95 -0.64 10.22
C TYR A 25 -4.44 -0.39 10.39
N ALA A 26 -3.87 -0.75 11.56
CA ALA A 26 -2.45 -0.61 11.83
C ALA A 26 -1.58 -1.37 10.81
N ALA A 27 -2.01 -2.55 10.37
CA ALA A 27 -1.32 -3.31 9.33
C ALA A 27 -1.18 -2.52 8.00
N SER A 28 -2.06 -1.54 7.74
CA SER A 28 -2.04 -0.71 6.52
C SER A 28 -1.48 0.70 6.73
N THR A 29 -1.11 1.08 7.95
CA THR A 29 -0.64 2.44 8.27
C THR A 29 0.66 2.49 9.08
N ASP A 30 1.11 1.36 9.62
CA ASP A 30 2.37 1.22 10.35
C ASP A 30 3.46 0.67 9.41
N PRO A 31 4.54 1.43 9.15
CA PRO A 31 5.63 0.99 8.28
C PRO A 31 6.22 -0.36 8.67
N GLU A 32 6.38 -0.64 9.97
CA GLU A 32 7.00 -1.88 10.45
C GLU A 32 6.10 -3.10 10.23
N GLN A 33 4.78 -2.89 10.22
CA GLN A 33 3.82 -3.95 9.90
C GLN A 33 3.70 -4.13 8.39
N MET A 34 3.66 -3.03 7.61
CA MET A 34 3.58 -3.11 6.15
C MET A 34 4.75 -3.91 5.56
N LYS A 35 5.97 -3.73 6.07
CA LYS A 35 7.16 -4.52 5.67
C LYS A 35 6.96 -6.04 5.75
N GLN A 36 6.08 -6.52 6.62
CA GLN A 36 5.92 -7.96 6.88
C GLN A 36 4.98 -8.66 5.89
N TRP A 37 4.07 -7.92 5.24
CA TRP A 37 3.03 -8.52 4.39
C TRP A 37 2.88 -7.87 3.01
N SER A 38 3.45 -6.68 2.81
CA SER A 38 3.36 -5.97 1.54
C SER A 38 4.28 -6.59 0.49
N GLY A 39 3.75 -6.67 -0.74
CA GLY A 39 4.48 -7.18 -1.89
C GLY A 39 4.31 -8.70 -2.10
N PRO A 40 4.86 -9.21 -3.22
CA PRO A 40 4.83 -10.65 -3.52
C PRO A 40 5.63 -11.46 -2.49
N GLU A 41 5.23 -12.72 -2.28
CA GLU A 41 5.95 -13.65 -1.41
C GLU A 41 7.43 -13.76 -1.79
N GLY A 42 8.30 -13.77 -0.77
CA GLY A 42 9.76 -13.82 -0.95
C GLY A 42 10.42 -12.48 -1.29
N SER A 43 9.65 -11.39 -1.43
CA SER A 43 10.21 -10.07 -1.68
C SER A 43 10.89 -9.48 -0.44
N GLU A 44 12.01 -8.79 -0.64
CA GLU A 44 12.71 -8.01 0.37
C GLU A 44 12.17 -6.57 0.36
N SER A 45 11.64 -6.11 1.49
CA SER A 45 11.25 -4.70 1.63
C SER A 45 12.48 -3.81 1.80
N LEU A 46 12.66 -2.82 0.93
CA LEU A 46 13.83 -1.93 0.94
C LEU A 46 13.55 -0.60 1.68
N ALA A 47 12.39 0.02 1.44
CA ALA A 47 12.05 1.32 2.03
C ALA A 47 10.55 1.48 2.24
N TRP A 48 10.18 2.17 3.33
CA TRP A 48 8.82 2.62 3.63
C TRP A 48 8.87 4.04 4.18
N GLU A 49 8.29 4.98 3.44
CA GLU A 49 8.14 6.39 3.83
C GLU A 49 6.66 6.70 3.89
N LEU A 50 6.12 6.98 5.08
CA LEU A 50 4.70 7.28 5.26
C LEU A 50 4.55 8.63 5.99
N ASP A 51 4.00 9.63 5.30
CA ASP A 51 3.49 10.87 5.91
C ASP A 51 1.98 10.72 6.13
N THR A 52 1.60 10.08 7.25
CA THR A 52 0.24 9.56 7.51
C THR A 52 -0.77 10.66 7.91
N ARG A 53 -0.94 11.64 7.04
CA ARG A 53 -1.93 12.72 7.13
C ARG A 53 -2.60 12.94 5.77
N VAL A 54 -3.80 13.53 5.73
CA VAL A 54 -4.44 13.88 4.45
C VAL A 54 -3.54 14.84 3.67
N GLY A 55 -3.31 14.53 2.39
CA GLY A 55 -2.35 15.22 1.51
C GLY A 55 -0.88 14.83 1.73
N GLY A 56 -0.59 14.00 2.73
CA GLY A 56 0.73 13.42 2.96
C GLY A 56 1.06 12.37 1.92
N LYS A 57 2.35 12.25 1.59
CA LYS A 57 2.86 11.31 0.58
C LYS A 57 3.27 9.99 1.23
N TRP A 58 3.18 8.93 0.45
CA TRP A 58 3.79 7.66 0.80
C TRP A 58 4.62 7.12 -0.35
N ARG A 59 5.65 6.35 -0.03
CA ARG A 59 6.50 5.62 -0.97
C ARG A 59 6.93 4.30 -0.34
N TRP A 60 6.93 3.25 -1.14
CA TRP A 60 7.58 2.00 -0.75
C TRP A 60 8.43 1.46 -1.89
N GLU A 61 9.48 0.73 -1.51
CA GLU A 61 10.37 0.05 -2.44
C GLU A 61 10.58 -1.39 -1.96
N LEU A 62 10.54 -2.34 -2.89
CA LEU A 62 10.89 -3.75 -2.65
C LEU A 62 11.85 -4.27 -3.72
N ARG A 63 12.54 -5.33 -3.37
CA ARG A 63 13.26 -6.20 -4.30
C ARG A 63 12.54 -7.53 -4.38
N THR A 64 12.18 -7.96 -5.57
CA THR A 64 11.58 -9.27 -5.81
C THR A 64 12.62 -10.39 -5.68
N PRO A 65 12.21 -11.67 -5.55
CA PRO A 65 13.14 -12.80 -5.45
C PRO A 65 14.12 -12.94 -6.63
N ASP A 66 13.71 -12.53 -7.83
CA ASP A 66 14.52 -12.48 -9.06
C ASP A 66 15.45 -11.25 -9.14
N GLY A 67 15.43 -10.39 -8.12
CA GLY A 67 16.35 -9.27 -7.96
C GLY A 67 15.88 -7.96 -8.60
N GLU A 68 14.70 -7.93 -9.21
CA GLU A 68 14.10 -6.71 -9.76
C GLU A 68 13.68 -5.77 -8.62
N LYS A 69 13.87 -4.46 -8.83
CA LYS A 69 13.42 -3.44 -7.87
C LYS A 69 12.10 -2.87 -8.33
N MET A 70 11.11 -2.92 -7.45
CA MET A 70 9.82 -2.30 -7.66
C MET A 70 9.61 -1.17 -6.66
N ALA A 71 8.97 -0.11 -7.09
CA ALA A 71 8.57 1.00 -6.24
C ALA A 71 7.14 1.39 -6.56
N ALA A 72 6.41 1.83 -5.54
CA ALA A 72 5.15 2.53 -5.74
C ALA A 72 5.08 3.72 -4.81
N PHE A 73 4.30 4.71 -5.19
CA PHE A 73 4.10 5.90 -4.39
C PHE A 73 2.68 6.45 -4.53
N GLY A 74 2.33 7.37 -3.64
CA GLY A 74 1.02 7.98 -3.67
C GLY A 74 0.83 9.06 -2.63
N GLU A 75 -0.44 9.40 -2.43
CA GLU A 75 -0.89 10.45 -1.53
C GLU A 75 -2.14 9.98 -0.79
N TYR A 76 -2.19 10.23 0.52
CA TYR A 76 -3.38 9.97 1.32
C TYR A 76 -4.48 11.00 1.03
N ARG A 77 -5.68 10.51 0.71
CA ARG A 77 -6.86 11.32 0.39
C ARG A 77 -7.84 11.42 1.55
N GLU A 78 -7.96 10.34 2.33
CA GLU A 78 -8.84 10.29 3.50
C GLU A 78 -8.27 9.33 4.53
N ILE A 79 -8.28 9.76 5.79
CA ILE A 79 -7.77 8.98 6.93
C ILE A 79 -8.82 9.07 8.04
N ARG A 80 -9.47 7.95 8.34
CA ARG A 80 -10.33 7.77 9.50
C ARG A 80 -9.78 6.58 10.30
N PRO A 81 -9.12 6.82 11.45
CA PRO A 81 -8.53 5.78 12.26
C PRO A 81 -9.51 4.62 12.48
N ASP A 82 -9.01 3.41 12.27
CA ASP A 82 -9.74 2.16 12.40
C ASP A 82 -10.97 2.03 11.47
N GLU A 83 -11.23 2.92 10.52
CA GLU A 83 -12.47 2.86 9.73
C GLU A 83 -12.18 2.88 8.23
N LYS A 84 -11.35 3.81 7.79
CA LYS A 84 -11.19 4.10 6.36
C LYS A 84 -9.83 4.69 6.06
N LEU A 85 -9.18 4.13 5.06
CA LEU A 85 -7.95 4.65 4.48
C LEU A 85 -8.14 4.75 2.97
N VAL A 86 -7.95 5.94 2.40
CA VAL A 86 -8.02 6.18 0.95
C VAL A 86 -6.73 6.83 0.51
N TYR A 87 -6.10 6.28 -0.52
CA TYR A 87 -4.86 6.79 -1.07
C TYR A 87 -4.77 6.51 -2.57
N THR A 88 -4.00 7.33 -3.29
CA THR A 88 -3.68 7.04 -4.69
C THR A 88 -2.55 6.04 -4.78
N TRP A 89 -2.44 5.31 -5.89
CA TRP A 89 -1.34 4.39 -6.19
C TRP A 89 -0.79 4.74 -7.57
N ARG A 90 0.51 5.02 -7.67
CA ARG A 90 1.22 5.44 -8.88
C ARG A 90 2.57 4.76 -9.00
#